data_AF-A0A9P0YYR5-F1
#
_entry.id   AF-A0A9P0YYR5-F1
#
_cell.length_a   1.000
_cell.length_b   1.000
_cell.length_c   1.000
_cell.angle_alpha   90.00
_cell.angle_beta   90.00
_cell.angle_gamma   90.00
#
_symmetry.space_group_name_H-M   'P 1'
#
loop_
_entity.id
_entity.type
_entity.pdbx_description
1 polymer ?
#
loop_
_entity_poly.entity_id
_entity_poly.type
_entity_poly.pdbx_seq_one_letter_code
_entity_poly.pdbx_strand_id
1 'polypeptide(L)'
;MVWKEGKKLKEKRVGPPVDEDWEQAVSFTHFLKKFYDTTLVLSASKCSTSSLILKEMFAVERAIFYKKKDASNPTLQKVAISMSTKFVKYWGCFGSVNKLIYVANVLDPRFKLQLLRKQHTIIETK
;
A
#
# COMPACT_ATOMS: atom_id res chain seq x y z
N MET A 1 29.72 43.23 -23.87
CA MET A 1 29.03 41.96 -23.58
C MET A 1 30.07 40.91 -23.27
N VAL A 2 30.17 40.48 -22.00
CA VAL A 2 31.09 39.40 -21.58
C VAL A 2 30.26 38.16 -21.32
N TRP A 3 30.46 37.13 -22.14
CA TRP A 3 29.89 35.81 -21.91
C TRP A 3 30.68 35.14 -20.77
N LYS A 4 30.02 34.82 -19.64
CA LYS A 4 30.61 33.96 -18.62
C LYS A 4 30.20 32.51 -18.91
N GLU A 5 31.19 31.66 -19.15
CA GLU A 5 30.99 30.21 -19.22
C GLU A 5 30.48 29.73 -17.86
N GLY A 6 29.23 29.24 -17.83
CA GLY A 6 28.70 28.52 -16.70
C GLY A 6 29.49 27.22 -16.52
N LYS A 7 30.30 27.13 -15.47
CA LYS A 7 30.94 25.89 -15.05
C LYS A 7 29.85 24.85 -14.77
N LYS A 8 29.60 23.93 -15.70
CA LYS A 8 28.83 22.71 -15.43
C LYS A 8 29.57 21.93 -14.34
N LEU A 9 28.98 21.85 -13.14
CA LEU A 9 29.45 20.99 -12.06
C LEU A 9 29.51 19.55 -12.62
N LYS A 10 30.71 18.96 -12.70
CA LYS A 10 30.86 17.56 -13.12
C LYS A 10 30.17 16.69 -12.07
N GLU A 11 29.03 16.12 -12.45
CA GLU A 11 28.28 15.19 -11.62
C GLU A 11 29.19 14.00 -11.28
N LYS A 12 29.45 13.78 -9.99
CA LYS A 12 30.27 12.65 -9.54
C LYS A 12 29.54 11.37 -9.93
N ARG A 13 30.20 10.51 -10.71
CA ARG A 13 29.68 9.18 -11.03
C ARG A 13 29.50 8.41 -9.72
N VAL A 14 28.28 7.95 -9.47
CA VAL A 14 27.99 7.06 -8.35
C VAL A 14 28.71 5.74 -8.63
N GLY A 15 29.46 5.23 -7.65
CA GLY A 15 30.14 3.94 -7.74
C GLY A 15 29.14 2.78 -7.80
N PRO A 16 29.63 1.53 -7.92
CA PRO A 16 28.77 0.35 -7.79
C PRO A 16 27.99 0.36 -6.46
N PRO A 17 26.78 -0.23 -6.40
CA PRO A 17 26.01 -0.33 -5.16
C PRO A 17 26.81 -1.04 -4.07
N VAL A 18 26.73 -0.52 -2.86
CA VAL A 18 27.31 -1.16 -1.67
C VAL A 18 26.30 -2.09 -1.00
N ASP A 19 26.72 -2.89 -0.04
CA ASP A 19 25.86 -3.88 0.63
C ASP A 19 24.61 -3.24 1.27
N GLU A 20 24.74 -2.03 1.81
CA GLU A 20 23.62 -1.27 2.38
C GLU A 20 22.56 -0.89 1.33
N ASP A 21 22.98 -0.61 0.09
CA ASP A 21 22.05 -0.31 -1.01
C ASP A 21 21.19 -1.53 -1.35
N TRP A 22 21.78 -2.72 -1.30
CA TRP A 22 21.08 -3.99 -1.53
C TRP A 22 20.10 -4.30 -0.40
N GLU A 23 20.49 -4.11 0.85
CA GLU A 23 19.58 -4.27 2.00
C GLU A 23 18.37 -3.33 1.88
N GLN A 24 18.59 -2.08 1.48
CA GLN A 24 17.52 -1.12 1.25
C GLN A 24 16.61 -1.57 0.10
N ALA A 25 17.17 -2.09 -1.00
CA ALA A 25 16.42 -2.60 -2.13
C ALA A 25 15.55 -3.82 -1.74
N VAL A 26 16.08 -4.73 -0.91
CA VAL A 26 15.31 -5.86 -0.36
C VAL A 26 14.15 -5.34 0.48
N SER A 27 14.39 -4.42 1.41
CA SER A 27 13.32 -3.82 2.23
C SER A 27 12.24 -3.15 1.37
N PHE A 28 12.65 -2.48 0.29
CA PHE A 28 11.75 -1.85 -0.66
C PHE A 28 10.90 -2.86 -1.44
N THR A 29 11.51 -3.94 -1.94
CA THR A 29 10.77 -5.01 -2.66
C THR A 29 9.75 -5.70 -1.76
N HIS A 30 10.09 -5.97 -0.50
CA HIS A 30 9.13 -6.51 0.48
C HIS A 30 7.94 -5.58 0.69
N PHE A 31 8.16 -4.27 0.76
CA PHE A 31 7.08 -3.30 0.86
C PHE A 31 6.20 -3.29 -0.40
N LEU A 32 6.80 -3.28 -1.60
CA LEU A 32 6.06 -3.29 -2.86
C LEU A 32 5.28 -4.59 -3.10
N LYS A 33 5.79 -5.73 -2.61
CA LYS A 33 5.12 -7.02 -2.72
C LYS A 33 3.68 -6.96 -2.21
N LYS A 34 3.43 -6.21 -1.13
CA LYS A 34 2.08 -6.09 -0.58
C LYS A 34 1.08 -5.47 -1.56
N PHE A 35 1.52 -4.50 -2.35
CA PHE A 35 0.71 -3.87 -3.38
C PHE A 35 0.47 -4.81 -4.54
N TYR A 36 1.52 -5.51 -4.97
CA TYR A 36 1.42 -6.52 -6.02
C TYR A 36 0.37 -7.59 -5.69
N ASP A 37 0.44 -8.17 -4.48
CA ASP A 37 -0.51 -9.19 -4.03
C ASP A 37 -1.95 -8.67 -4.03
N THR A 38 -2.16 -7.44 -3.55
CA THR A 38 -3.47 -6.77 -3.59
C THR A 38 -3.95 -6.54 -5.02
N THR A 39 -3.10 -6.03 -5.91
CA THR A 39 -3.44 -5.84 -7.32
C THR A 39 -3.79 -7.16 -7.99
N LEU A 40 -3.07 -8.24 -7.69
CA LEU A 40 -3.35 -9.57 -8.23
C LEU A 40 -4.74 -10.07 -7.79
N VAL A 41 -5.09 -9.91 -6.51
CA VAL A 41 -6.41 -10.25 -5.97
C VAL A 41 -7.51 -9.45 -6.64
N LEU A 42 -7.30 -8.14 -6.83
CA LEU A 42 -8.29 -7.26 -7.46
C LEU A 42 -8.40 -7.47 -8.98
N SER A 43 -7.33 -7.91 -9.63
CA SER A 43 -7.29 -8.17 -11.08
C SER A 43 -7.84 -9.56 -11.45
N ALA A 44 -8.11 -10.42 -10.47
CA ALA A 44 -8.69 -11.73 -10.72
C ALA A 44 -10.15 -11.59 -11.21
N SER A 45 -10.39 -11.90 -12.48
CA SER A 45 -11.69 -11.67 -13.15
C SER A 45 -12.83 -12.62 -12.73
N LYS A 46 -12.55 -13.66 -11.93
CA LYS A 46 -13.50 -14.76 -11.64
C LYS A 46 -14.19 -14.66 -10.27
N CYS A 47 -13.82 -13.71 -9.43
CA CYS A 47 -14.39 -13.53 -8.11
C CYS A 47 -15.11 -12.18 -8.04
N SER A 48 -16.28 -12.13 -7.39
CA SER A 48 -16.93 -10.85 -7.09
C SER A 48 -15.98 -9.96 -6.29
N THR A 49 -15.38 -8.99 -6.99
CA THR A 49 -14.29 -8.12 -6.53
C THR A 49 -14.79 -7.15 -5.46
N SER A 50 -16.07 -6.82 -5.47
CA SER A 50 -16.70 -5.83 -4.59
C SER A 50 -16.51 -6.12 -3.11
N SER A 51 -16.49 -7.39 -2.71
CA SER A 51 -16.32 -7.76 -1.31
C SER A 51 -14.87 -7.78 -0.86
N LEU A 52 -13.94 -7.99 -1.79
CA LEU A 52 -12.51 -8.00 -1.51
C LEU A 52 -11.90 -6.59 -1.52
N ILE A 53 -12.50 -5.64 -2.26
CA ILE A 53 -11.99 -4.27 -2.39
C ILE A 53 -11.73 -3.62 -1.03
N LEU A 54 -12.68 -3.63 -0.09
CA LEU A 54 -12.44 -3.02 1.22
C LEU A 54 -11.28 -3.69 1.97
N LYS A 55 -11.28 -5.03 2.00
CA LYS A 55 -10.23 -5.79 2.71
C LYS A 55 -8.85 -5.45 2.17
N GLU A 56 -8.72 -5.43 0.84
CA GLU A 56 -7.46 -5.16 0.15
C GLU A 56 -7.03 -3.69 0.29
N MET A 57 -7.98 -2.74 0.22
CA MET A 57 -7.71 -1.32 0.50
C MET A 57 -7.15 -1.11 1.91
N PHE A 58 -7.78 -1.69 2.93
CA PHE A 58 -7.26 -1.61 4.30
C PHE A 58 -5.91 -2.30 4.46
N ALA A 59 -5.64 -3.36 3.70
CA ALA A 59 -4.37 -4.05 3.75
C ALA A 59 -3.23 -3.17 3.21
N VAL A 60 -3.47 -2.44 2.13
CA VAL A 60 -2.54 -1.45 1.58
C VAL A 60 -2.36 -0.26 2.53
N GLU A 61 -3.47 0.30 3.04
CA GLU A 61 -3.43 1.42 3.97
C GLU A 61 -2.60 1.10 5.22
N ARG A 62 -2.79 -0.08 5.82
CA ARG A 62 -2.00 -0.55 6.97
C ARG A 62 -0.51 -0.67 6.62
N ALA A 63 -0.18 -1.25 5.47
CA ALA A 63 1.22 -1.41 5.05
C ALA A 63 1.93 -0.05 4.94
N ILE A 64 1.25 0.94 4.34
CA ILE A 64 1.73 2.32 4.26
C ILE A 64 1.90 2.92 5.66
N PHE A 65 0.91 2.76 6.54
CA PHE A 65 0.93 3.31 7.89
C PHE A 65 2.10 2.78 8.72
N TYR A 66 2.33 1.47 8.72
CA TYR A 66 3.45 0.88 9.45
C TYR A 66 4.79 1.37 8.91
N LYS A 67 4.98 1.42 7.59
CA LYS A 67 6.23 1.92 7.00
C LYS A 67 6.44 3.42 7.14
N LYS A 68 5.38 4.21 7.29
CA LYS A 68 5.48 5.62 7.66
C LYS A 68 5.98 5.81 9.11
N LYS A 69 5.63 4.91 10.02
CA LYS A 69 6.06 4.95 11.44
C LYS A 69 7.44 4.32 11.68
N ASP A 70 7.93 3.52 10.74
CA ASP A 70 9.22 2.85 10.81
C ASP A 70 10.36 3.86 10.58
N ALA A 71 11.01 4.28 11.67
CA ALA A 71 12.15 5.21 11.64
C ALA A 71 13.47 4.52 11.27
N SER A 72 13.52 3.18 11.22
CA SER A 72 14.75 2.43 10.91
C SER A 72 15.22 2.61 9.48
N ASN A 73 14.32 2.99 8.56
CA ASN A 73 14.67 3.20 7.16
C ASN A 73 14.06 4.52 6.65
N PRO A 74 14.78 5.65 6.79
CA PRO A 74 14.30 6.96 6.40
C PRO A 74 13.94 7.07 4.90
N THR A 75 14.66 6.34 4.04
CA THR A 75 14.38 6.34 2.61
C THR A 75 13.05 5.66 2.31
N LEU A 76 12.82 4.48 2.88
CA LEU A 76 11.55 3.76 2.75
C LEU A 76 10.40 4.54 3.38
N GLN A 77 10.64 5.21 4.51
CA GLN A 77 9.67 6.09 5.16
C GLN A 77 9.22 7.22 4.23
N LYS A 78 10.16 7.90 3.55
CA LYS A 78 9.83 8.95 2.56
C LYS A 78 8.97 8.40 1.42
N VAL A 79 9.26 7.20 0.94
CA VAL A 79 8.43 6.57 -0.09
C VAL A 79 7.04 6.22 0.45
N ALA A 80 6.93 5.69 1.67
CA ALA A 80 5.65 5.40 2.29
C ALA A 80 4.79 6.67 2.47
N ILE A 81 5.41 7.81 2.83
CA ILE A 81 4.72 9.11 2.89
C ILE A 81 4.18 9.50 1.51
N SER A 82 5.00 9.41 0.45
CA SER A 82 4.56 9.71 -0.92
C SER A 82 3.42 8.77 -1.38
N MET A 83 3.50 7.48 -1.03
CA MET A 83 2.46 6.52 -1.35
C MET A 83 1.17 6.77 -0.57
N SER A 84 1.25 7.25 0.68
CA SER A 84 0.08 7.68 1.45
C SER A 84 -0.66 8.82 0.74
N THR A 85 0.05 9.81 0.21
CA THR A 85 -0.55 10.91 -0.56
C THR A 85 -1.26 10.39 -1.81
N LYS A 86 -0.64 9.46 -2.55
CA LYS A 86 -1.26 8.84 -3.74
C LYS A 86 -2.48 8.01 -3.36
N PHE A 87 -2.41 7.24 -2.27
CA PHE A 87 -3.51 6.43 -1.79
C PHE A 87 -4.73 7.30 -1.49
N VAL A 88 -4.56 8.39 -0.72
CA VAL A 88 -5.64 9.35 -0.43
C VAL A 88 -6.15 10.03 -1.70
N LYS A 89 -5.27 10.34 -2.67
CA LYS A 89 -5.69 10.94 -3.95
C LYS A 89 -6.63 10.03 -4.77
N TYR A 90 -6.32 8.74 -4.84
CA TYR A 90 -7.08 7.80 -5.70
C TYR A 90 -8.28 7.19 -5.00
N TRP A 91 -8.20 7.00 -3.68
CA TRP A 91 -9.24 6.31 -2.93
C TRP A 91 -10.04 7.23 -2.00
N GLY A 92 -9.55 8.44 -1.72
CA GLY A 92 -10.14 9.33 -0.72
C GLY A 92 -9.68 8.99 0.70
N CYS A 93 -10.05 9.85 1.66
CA CYS A 93 -9.97 9.55 3.08
C CYS A 93 -11.16 8.66 3.47
N PHE A 94 -11.11 8.02 4.65
CA PHE A 94 -12.19 7.15 5.13
C PHE A 94 -13.60 7.76 5.01
N GLY A 95 -13.73 9.09 5.20
CA GLY A 95 -14.99 9.83 5.03
C GLY A 95 -15.34 10.29 3.61
N SER A 96 -14.39 10.24 2.67
CA SER A 96 -14.59 10.67 1.27
C SER A 96 -14.41 9.54 0.24
N VAL A 97 -14.09 8.32 0.67
CA VAL A 97 -14.05 7.14 -0.19
C VAL A 97 -15.43 6.89 -0.81
N ASN A 98 -15.46 6.33 -2.02
CA ASN A 98 -16.69 6.03 -2.73
C ASN A 98 -17.61 5.13 -1.88
N LYS A 99 -18.77 5.68 -1.48
CA LYS A 99 -19.76 4.99 -0.64
C LYS A 99 -20.27 3.68 -1.26
N LEU A 100 -20.23 3.55 -2.58
CA LEU A 100 -20.60 2.32 -3.29
C LEU A 100 -19.74 1.13 -2.85
N ILE A 101 -18.49 1.36 -2.46
CA ILE A 101 -17.60 0.31 -1.97
C ILE A 101 -18.14 -0.27 -0.65
N TYR A 102 -18.63 0.58 0.26
CA TYR A 102 -19.26 0.13 1.50
C TYR A 102 -20.58 -0.57 1.26
N VAL A 103 -21.44 -0.01 0.41
CA VAL A 103 -22.74 -0.61 0.07
C VAL A 103 -22.54 -2.00 -0.53
N ALA A 104 -21.59 -2.15 -1.47
CA ALA A 104 -21.31 -3.43 -2.09
C ALA A 104 -20.75 -4.46 -1.11
N ASN A 105 -20.03 -4.03 -0.07
CA ASN A 105 -19.57 -4.92 0.98
C ASN A 105 -20.71 -5.36 1.93
N VAL A 106 -21.58 -4.42 2.35
CA VAL A 106 -22.77 -4.71 3.18
C VAL A 106 -23.75 -5.63 2.47
N LEU A 107 -23.89 -5.46 1.15
CA LEU A 107 -24.74 -6.27 0.31
C LEU A 107 -24.13 -7.65 -0.01
N ASP A 108 -22.83 -7.89 0.22
CA ASP A 108 -22.25 -9.21 0.01
C ASP A 108 -22.74 -10.19 1.10
N PRO A 109 -23.56 -11.20 0.76
CA PRO A 109 -24.09 -12.15 1.73
C PRO A 109 -22.98 -12.95 2.43
N ARG A 110 -21.82 -13.14 1.79
CA ARG A 110 -20.67 -13.88 2.34
C ARG A 110 -20.11 -13.18 3.57
N PHE A 111 -20.18 -11.85 3.66
CA PHE A 111 -19.76 -11.13 4.86
C PHE A 111 -20.69 -11.40 6.04
N LYS A 112 -22.01 -11.40 5.81
CA LYS A 112 -22.99 -11.78 6.85
C LYS A 112 -22.78 -13.23 7.31
N LEU A 113 -22.51 -14.14 6.38
CA LEU A 113 -22.24 -15.55 6.69
C LEU A 113 -20.93 -15.77 7.46
N GLN A 114 -19.86 -15.01 7.16
CA GLN A 114 -18.62 -15.07 7.92
C GLN A 114 -18.79 -14.55 9.35
N LEU A 115 -19.60 -13.50 9.55
CA LEU A 115 -19.91 -12.99 10.89
C LEU A 115 -20.68 -14.03 11.72
N LEU A 116 -21.73 -14.62 11.13
CA LEU A 116 -22.52 -15.68 11.76
C LEU A 116 -21.67 -16.92 12.08
N ARG A 117 -20.78 -17.32 11.16
CA ARG A 117 -19.84 -18.43 11.40
C ARG A 117 -18.91 -18.13 12.57
N LYS A 118 -18.33 -16.92 12.63
CA LYS A 118 -17.47 -16.52 13.75
C LYS A 118 -18.23 -16.52 15.08
N GLN A 119 -19.49 -16.06 15.09
CA GLN A 119 -20.33 -16.10 16.29
C GLN A 119 -20.59 -17.54 16.75
N HIS A 120 -20.98 -18.44 15.85
CA HIS A 120 -21.15 -19.86 16.18
C HIS A 120 -19.86 -20.48 16.76
N THR A 121 -18.71 -20.24 16.13
CA THR A 121 -17.42 -20.74 16.63
C THR A 121 -17.09 -20.19 18.02
N ILE A 122 -17.35 -18.90 18.29
CA ILE A 122 -17.13 -18.29 19.62
C ILE A 122 -18.03 -18.93 20.68
N ILE A 123 -19.27 -19.26 20.35
CA ILE A 123 -20.24 -19.88 21.27
C ILE A 123 -19.88 -21.34 21.56
N GLU A 124 -19.31 -22.08 20.59
CA GLU A 124 -18.88 -23.47 20.76
C GLU A 124 -17.52 -23.62 21.50
N THR A 125 -16.71 -22.57 21.54
CA THR A 125 -15.44 -22.53 22.33
C THR A 125 -15.59 -21.99 23.75
N LYS A 126 -16.82 -21.76 24.22
CA LYS A 126 -17.15 -21.42 25.62
C LYS A 126 -17.80 -22.61 26.30
#